data_AF-A0A1B5Z8F5-F1
#
_entry.id   AF-A0A1B5Z8F5-F1
#
_cell.length_a   1.000
_cell.length_b   1.000
_cell.length_c   1.000
_cell.angle_alpha   90.00
_cell.angle_beta   90.00
_cell.angle_gamma   90.00
#
_symmetry.space_group_name_H-M   'P 1'
#
loop_
_entity.id
_entity.type
_entity.pdbx_description
1 polymer ?
#
loop_
_entity_poly.entity_id
_entity_poly.type
_entity_poly.pdbx_seq_one_letter_code
_entity_poly.pdbx_strand_id
1 'polypeptide(L)'
;MFRLIKKCEVAKDAWEILKTTQEGTAKVKISRLQNLTRKFENLRMKEDESVHNFYMNVMDFANSFDDLGEKLSDEKIVRKILRSLTKKFDMKVIAMEEAQDISTMKVDELIGSLQTYESSVNERIEKKNKSIAF
;
A
#
# COMPACT_ATOMS: atom_id res chain seq x y z
N MET A 1 -33.16 2.68 -3.01
CA MET A 1 -33.05 4.03 -2.42
C MET A 1 -34.36 4.78 -2.23
N PHE A 2 -35.24 4.93 -3.24
CA PHE A 2 -36.46 5.76 -3.11
C PHE A 2 -37.37 5.42 -1.91
N ARG A 3 -37.43 4.13 -1.52
CA ARG A 3 -38.18 3.68 -0.34
C ARG A 3 -37.69 4.27 1.00
N LEU A 4 -36.41 4.63 1.10
CA LEU A 4 -35.79 5.15 2.33
C LEU A 4 -36.04 6.65 2.53
N ILE A 5 -36.31 7.39 1.46
CA ILE A 5 -36.51 8.85 1.48
C ILE A 5 -37.94 9.27 1.15
N LYS A 6 -38.84 8.30 0.89
CA LYS A 6 -40.24 8.54 0.50
C LYS A 6 -41.02 9.40 1.52
N LYS A 7 -40.64 9.34 2.79
CA LYS A 7 -41.28 10.09 3.89
C LYS A 7 -40.53 11.37 4.27
N CYS A 8 -39.43 11.68 3.60
CA CYS A 8 -38.69 12.91 3.89
C CYS A 8 -39.44 14.09 3.29
N GLU A 9 -39.85 15.02 4.14
CA GLU A 9 -40.47 16.28 3.72
C GLU A 9 -39.41 17.35 3.42
N VAL A 10 -38.21 17.19 3.99
CA VAL A 10 -37.07 18.11 3.81
C VAL A 10 -36.00 17.44 2.96
N ALA A 11 -35.57 18.13 1.89
CA ALA A 11 -34.53 17.64 0.98
C ALA A 11 -33.21 17.32 1.70
N LYS A 12 -32.87 18.09 2.76
CA LYS A 12 -31.71 17.85 3.62
C LYS A 12 -31.75 16.48 4.29
N ASP A 13 -32.90 16.05 4.79
CA ASP A 13 -33.03 14.76 5.49
C ASP A 13 -32.95 13.59 4.51
N ALA A 14 -33.55 13.74 3.32
CA ALA A 14 -33.41 12.76 2.25
C ALA A 14 -31.93 12.62 1.83
N TRP A 15 -31.22 13.75 1.71
CA TRP A 15 -29.80 13.78 1.38
C TRP A 15 -28.93 13.11 2.46
N GLU A 16 -29.15 13.40 3.75
CA GLU A 16 -28.40 12.77 4.84
C GLU A 16 -28.65 11.26 4.94
N ILE A 17 -29.89 10.80 4.68
CA ILE A 17 -30.20 9.37 4.60
C ILE A 17 -29.46 8.74 3.42
N LEU A 18 -29.51 9.35 2.23
CA LEU A 18 -28.79 8.86 1.04
C LEU A 18 -27.29 8.77 1.29
N LYS A 19 -26.69 9.84 1.81
CA LYS A 19 -25.28 9.92 2.17
C LYS A 19 -24.91 8.85 3.19
N THR A 20 -25.69 8.69 4.24
CA THR A 20 -25.46 7.67 5.27
C THR A 20 -25.62 6.25 4.73
N THR A 21 -26.57 6.01 3.83
CA THR A 21 -26.82 4.67 3.27
C THR A 21 -25.72 4.28 2.28
N GLN A 22 -25.23 5.24 1.49
CA GLN A 22 -24.24 5.00 0.43
C GLN A 22 -22.80 5.04 0.96
N GLU A 23 -22.46 6.04 1.77
CA GLU A 23 -21.09 6.25 2.27
C GLU A 23 -20.87 5.67 3.68
N GLY A 24 -21.95 5.27 4.36
CA GLY A 24 -21.92 4.93 5.79
C GLY A 24 -21.98 6.18 6.69
N THR A 25 -22.28 5.98 7.97
CA THR A 25 -22.13 7.06 8.96
C THR A 25 -20.65 7.43 9.14
N ALA A 26 -20.35 8.63 9.65
CA ALA A 26 -18.99 9.02 10.01
C ALA A 26 -18.31 7.97 10.93
N LYS A 27 -19.06 7.36 11.85
CA LYS A 27 -18.59 6.28 12.72
C LYS A 27 -18.18 5.03 11.95
N VAL A 28 -18.93 4.65 10.90
CA VAL A 28 -18.59 3.51 10.04
C VAL A 28 -17.34 3.81 9.20
N LYS A 29 -17.20 5.02 8.67
CA LYS A 29 -15.97 5.43 7.95
C LYS A 29 -14.73 5.35 8.85
N ILE A 30 -14.81 5.88 10.07
CA ILE A 30 -13.71 5.80 11.06
C ILE A 30 -13.36 4.34 11.37
N SER A 31 -14.36 3.47 11.58
CA SER A 31 -14.12 2.05 11.84
C SER A 31 -13.47 1.33 10.65
N ARG A 32 -13.88 1.67 9.41
CA ARG A 32 -13.25 1.15 8.18
C ARG A 32 -11.80 1.60 8.06
N LEU A 33 -11.52 2.89 8.29
CA LEU A 33 -10.17 3.45 8.31
C LEU A 33 -9.30 2.74 9.36
N GLN A 34 -9.78 2.57 10.58
CA GLN A 34 -9.03 1.86 11.64
C GLN A 34 -8.69 0.42 11.24
N ASN A 35 -9.65 -0.30 10.67
CA ASN A 35 -9.41 -1.65 10.17
C ASN A 35 -8.40 -1.68 9.01
N LEU A 36 -8.49 -0.70 8.10
CA LEU A 36 -7.57 -0.56 6.96
C LEU A 36 -6.15 -0.24 7.44
N THR A 37 -6.00 0.71 8.37
CA THR A 37 -4.72 1.04 9.04
C THR A 37 -4.09 -0.17 9.68
N ARG A 38 -4.87 -0.95 10.45
CA ARG A 38 -4.36 -2.18 11.05
C ARG A 38 -3.86 -3.18 10.01
N LYS A 39 -4.61 -3.39 8.91
CA LYS A 39 -4.19 -4.29 7.84
C LYS A 39 -2.93 -3.77 7.14
N PHE A 40 -2.88 -2.47 6.85
CA PHE A 40 -1.72 -1.83 6.23
C PHE A 40 -0.49 -1.91 7.11
N GLU A 41 -0.58 -1.66 8.41
CA GLU A 41 0.56 -1.78 9.34
C GLU A 41 1.12 -3.21 9.39
N ASN A 42 0.24 -4.22 9.36
CA ASN A 42 0.59 -5.63 9.36
C ASN A 42 1.01 -6.17 7.98
N LEU A 43 0.83 -5.40 6.91
CA LEU A 43 1.26 -5.80 5.57
C LEU A 43 2.75 -6.11 5.57
N ARG A 44 3.13 -7.25 5.02
CA ARG A 44 4.50 -7.71 4.83
C ARG A 44 4.60 -8.36 3.47
N MET A 45 5.74 -8.14 2.80
CA MET A 45 6.09 -8.85 1.58
C MET A 45 6.31 -10.33 1.90
N LYS A 46 5.84 -11.22 1.04
CA LYS A 46 6.13 -12.66 1.18
C LYS A 46 7.49 -13.00 0.54
N GLU A 47 8.09 -14.11 0.95
CA GLU A 47 9.43 -14.50 0.47
C GLU A 47 9.45 -14.79 -1.05
N ASP A 48 8.36 -15.36 -1.57
CA ASP A 48 8.15 -15.71 -2.97
C ASP A 48 7.47 -14.61 -3.79
N GLU A 49 7.11 -13.50 -3.16
CA GLU A 49 6.48 -12.36 -3.83
C GLU A 49 7.53 -11.52 -4.55
N SER A 50 7.18 -11.02 -5.74
CA SER A 50 8.00 -10.05 -6.48
C SER A 50 7.79 -8.63 -5.97
N VAL A 51 8.78 -7.75 -6.17
CA VAL A 51 8.65 -6.33 -5.79
C VAL A 51 7.43 -5.69 -6.45
N HIS A 52 7.16 -6.03 -7.72
CA HIS A 52 6.03 -5.49 -8.46
C HIS A 52 4.69 -5.89 -7.84
N ASN A 53 4.50 -7.17 -7.52
CA ASN A 53 3.24 -7.65 -6.94
C ASN A 53 3.01 -7.04 -5.56
N PHE A 54 4.07 -6.97 -4.75
CA PHE A 54 4.00 -6.32 -3.45
C PHE A 54 3.64 -4.84 -3.57
N TYR A 55 4.24 -4.12 -4.53
CA TYR A 55 3.94 -2.73 -4.81
C TYR A 55 2.48 -2.51 -5.22
N MET A 56 1.93 -3.34 -6.12
CA MET A 56 0.52 -3.26 -6.52
C MET A 56 -0.41 -3.41 -5.30
N ASN A 57 -0.11 -4.36 -4.42
CA ASN A 57 -0.87 -4.55 -3.18
C ASN A 57 -0.80 -3.30 -2.26
N VAL A 58 0.38 -2.68 -2.12
CA VAL A 58 0.52 -1.42 -1.38
C VAL A 58 -0.32 -0.29 -2.01
N MET A 59 -0.39 -0.23 -3.34
CA MET A 59 -1.22 0.75 -4.04
C MET A 59 -2.72 0.50 -3.88
N ASP A 60 -3.15 -0.75 -3.83
CA ASP A 60 -4.55 -1.08 -3.53
C ASP A 60 -4.96 -0.57 -2.14
N PHE A 61 -4.06 -0.66 -1.16
CA PHE A 61 -4.27 -0.03 0.15
C PHE A 61 -4.31 1.49 0.05
N ALA A 62 -3.37 2.13 -0.66
CA ALA A 62 -3.34 3.57 -0.82
C ALA A 62 -4.62 4.13 -1.47
N ASN A 63 -5.13 3.43 -2.50
CA ASN A 63 -6.41 3.76 -3.14
C ASN A 63 -7.58 3.58 -2.17
N SER A 64 -7.60 2.50 -1.38
CA SER A 64 -8.64 2.27 -0.37
C SER A 64 -8.66 3.34 0.73
N PHE A 65 -7.49 3.90 1.06
CA PHE A 65 -7.37 5.03 1.99
C PHE A 65 -7.93 6.31 1.37
N ASP A 66 -7.60 6.59 0.11
CA ASP A 66 -8.08 7.76 -0.64
C ASP A 66 -9.60 7.72 -0.82
N ASP A 67 -10.18 6.55 -1.12
CA ASP A 67 -11.62 6.30 -1.19
C ASP A 67 -12.36 6.63 0.12
N LEU A 68 -11.66 6.53 1.25
CA LEU A 68 -12.17 6.88 2.58
C LEU A 68 -11.84 8.33 2.99
N GLY A 69 -11.17 9.08 2.12
CA GLY A 69 -10.80 10.48 2.30
C GLY A 69 -9.47 10.72 3.02
N GLU A 70 -8.63 9.70 3.18
CA GLU A 70 -7.28 9.83 3.73
C GLU A 70 -6.24 9.56 2.65
N LYS A 71 -5.56 10.59 2.13
CA LYS A 71 -4.50 10.39 1.16
C LYS A 71 -3.18 10.06 1.86
N LEU A 72 -2.56 8.93 1.49
CA LEU A 72 -1.22 8.59 1.99
C LEU A 72 -0.15 9.43 1.26
N SER A 73 0.82 9.96 2.01
CA SER A 73 1.98 10.61 1.43
C SER A 73 2.99 9.59 0.90
N ASP A 74 3.77 9.99 -0.10
CA ASP A 74 4.89 9.19 -0.62
C ASP A 74 5.81 8.72 0.50
N GLU A 75 6.18 9.61 1.42
CA GLU A 75 7.00 9.28 2.59
C GLU A 75 6.39 8.14 3.44
N LYS A 76 5.07 8.16 3.67
CA LYS A 76 4.37 7.11 4.44
C LYS A 76 4.40 5.78 3.69
N ILE A 77 4.25 5.81 2.36
CA ILE A 77 4.30 4.63 1.48
C ILE A 77 5.72 4.07 1.40
N VAL A 78 6.72 4.91 1.14
CA VAL A 78 8.15 4.56 1.08
C VAL A 78 8.59 3.88 2.37
N ARG A 79 8.36 4.53 3.53
CA ARG A 79 8.69 3.93 4.83
C ARG A 79 7.96 2.63 5.07
N LYS A 80 6.70 2.53 4.62
CA LYS A 80 5.94 1.29 4.75
C LYS A 80 6.57 0.17 3.94
N ILE A 81 6.93 0.42 2.68
CA ILE A 81 7.56 -0.56 1.80
C ILE A 81 8.85 -1.04 2.43
N LEU A 82 9.79 -0.13 2.75
CA LEU A 82 11.11 -0.47 3.31
C LEU A 82 11.01 -1.37 4.57
N ARG A 83 10.08 -1.07 5.49
CA ARG A 83 9.85 -1.85 6.72
C ARG A 83 9.17 -3.21 6.50
N SER A 84 8.67 -3.46 5.29
CA SER A 84 7.84 -4.61 4.97
C SER A 84 8.49 -5.57 3.97
N LEU A 85 9.63 -5.19 3.39
CA LEU A 85 10.42 -6.05 2.51
C LEU A 85 10.97 -7.24 3.31
N THR A 86 11.24 -8.34 2.59
CA THR A 86 11.86 -9.52 3.21
C THR A 86 13.38 -9.35 3.33
N LYS A 87 14.01 -10.24 4.09
CA LYS A 87 15.45 -10.16 4.41
C LYS A 87 16.37 -10.14 3.19
N LYS A 88 15.89 -10.61 2.03
CA LYS A 88 16.64 -10.55 0.75
C LYS A 88 17.03 -9.11 0.37
N PHE A 89 16.29 -8.11 0.87
CA PHE A 89 16.52 -6.69 0.60
C PHE A 89 17.27 -5.95 1.71
N ASP A 90 17.60 -6.57 2.85
CA ASP A 90 18.18 -5.88 4.02
C ASP A 90 19.42 -5.05 3.64
N MET A 91 20.34 -5.63 2.87
CA MET A 91 21.54 -4.93 2.41
C MET A 91 21.22 -3.71 1.53
N LYS A 92 20.18 -3.81 0.69
CA LYS A 92 19.74 -2.71 -0.17
C LYS A 92 19.06 -1.61 0.64
N VAL A 93 18.24 -1.98 1.62
CA VAL A 93 17.56 -1.03 2.52
C VAL A 93 18.58 -0.23 3.31
N ILE A 94 19.55 -0.87 3.96
CA ILE A 94 20.61 -0.19 4.72
C ILE A 94 21.36 0.82 3.84
N ALA A 95 21.78 0.39 2.66
CA ALA A 95 22.49 1.27 1.73
C ALA A 95 21.65 2.48 1.29
N MET A 96 20.33 2.34 1.15
CA MET A 96 19.43 3.44 0.83
C MET A 96 19.24 4.39 2.01
N GLU A 97 19.08 3.86 3.23
CA GLU A 97 18.94 4.65 4.46
C GLU A 97 20.20 5.46 4.78
N GLU A 98 21.39 4.95 4.42
CA GLU A 98 22.66 5.66 4.59
C GLU A 98 22.91 6.72 3.49
N ALA A 99 22.51 6.44 2.26
CA ALA A 99 22.88 7.26 1.10
C ALA A 99 21.82 8.30 0.70
N GLN A 100 20.55 8.10 1.06
CA GLN A 100 19.42 8.89 0.56
C GLN A 100 18.54 9.39 1.70
N ASP A 101 17.93 10.56 1.50
CA ASP A 101 16.90 11.07 2.40
C ASP A 101 15.54 10.43 2.08
N ILE A 102 15.15 9.48 2.92
CA ILE A 102 13.88 8.74 2.80
C ILE A 102 12.66 9.67 2.93
N SER A 103 12.79 10.83 3.56
CA SER A 103 11.67 11.77 3.75
C SER A 103 11.24 12.49 2.47
N THR A 104 12.15 12.59 1.49
CA THR A 104 11.92 13.28 0.21
C THR A 104 11.87 12.35 -0.99
N MET A 105 12.13 11.05 -0.78
CA MET A 105 12.12 10.03 -1.81
C MET A 105 10.72 9.80 -2.39
N LYS A 106 10.64 9.69 -3.73
CA LYS A 106 9.41 9.32 -4.43
C LYS A 106 9.21 7.82 -4.45
N VAL A 107 7.95 7.38 -4.44
CA VAL A 107 7.60 5.95 -4.49
C VAL A 107 8.16 5.28 -5.76
N ASP A 108 8.03 5.93 -6.92
CA ASP A 108 8.50 5.36 -8.19
C ASP A 108 10.04 5.16 -8.22
N GLU A 109 10.79 6.07 -7.59
CA GLU A 109 12.24 5.96 -7.47
C GLU A 109 12.63 4.74 -6.61
N LEU A 110 11.97 4.57 -5.46
CA LEU A 110 12.15 3.41 -4.59
C LEU A 110 11.86 2.11 -5.36
N ILE A 111 10.73 2.03 -6.04
CA ILE A 111 10.31 0.81 -6.74
C ILE A 111 11.28 0.46 -7.87
N GLY A 112 11.73 1.44 -8.67
CA GLY A 112 12.72 1.21 -9.72
C GLY A 112 14.05 0.68 -9.15
N SER A 113 14.49 1.24 -8.02
CA SER A 113 15.71 0.82 -7.31
C SER A 113 15.61 -0.62 -6.77
N LEU A 114 14.46 -0.99 -6.20
CA LEU A 114 14.20 -2.33 -5.68
C LEU A 114 14.06 -3.38 -6.78
N GLN A 115 13.37 -3.06 -7.88
CA GLN A 115 13.22 -3.96 -9.03
C GLN A 115 14.56 -4.23 -9.71
N THR A 116 15.39 -3.20 -9.89
CA THR A 116 16.75 -3.36 -10.42
C THR A 116 17.58 -4.30 -9.55
N TYR A 117 17.49 -4.14 -8.22
CA TYR A 117 18.16 -5.03 -7.28
C TYR A 117 17.63 -6.47 -7.39
N GLU A 118 16.31 -6.67 -7.40
CA GLU A 118 15.67 -7.99 -7.55
C GLU A 118 16.13 -8.72 -8.82
N SER A 119 16.14 -8.04 -9.97
CA SER A 119 16.67 -8.60 -11.22
C SER A 119 18.14 -9.03 -11.10
N SER A 120 18.99 -8.18 -10.52
CA SER A 120 20.42 -8.48 -10.36
C SER A 120 20.70 -9.68 -9.44
N VAL A 121 19.89 -9.86 -8.40
CA VAL A 121 19.99 -11.01 -7.48
C VAL A 121 19.56 -12.29 -8.19
N ASN A 122 18.45 -12.24 -8.93
CA ASN A 122 17.94 -13.39 -9.67
C ASN A 122 18.95 -13.90 -10.71
N GLU A 123 19.59 -12.99 -11.47
CA GLU A 123 20.64 -13.37 -12.43
C GLU A 123 21.83 -14.09 -11.77
N ARG A 124 22.24 -13.66 -10.57
CA ARG A 124 23.34 -14.29 -9.83
C ARG A 124 22.97 -15.70 -9.37
N ILE A 125 21.73 -15.90 -8.92
CA ILE A 125 21.20 -17.20 -8.51
C ILE A 125 21.16 -18.16 -9.71
N GLU A 126 20.65 -17.71 -10.86
CA GLU A 126 20.63 -18.52 -12.09
C GLU A 126 22.03 -18.95 -12.54
N LYS A 127 23.00 -18.03 -12.52
CA LYS A 127 24.41 -18.34 -12.86
C LYS A 127 24.99 -19.39 -11.90
N LYS A 128 24.71 -19.27 -10.60
CA LYS A 128 25.17 -20.23 -9.59
C LYS A 128 24.56 -21.63 -9.80
N ASN A 129 23.26 -21.70 -10.09
CA ASN A 129 22.57 -22.97 -10.33
C ASN A 129 23.10 -23.68 -11.58
N LYS A 130 23.40 -22.93 -12.65
CA LYS A 130 24.03 -23.48 -13.86
C LYS A 130 25.44 -24.02 -13.59
N SER A 131 26.20 -23.43 -12.68
CA SER A 131 27.56 -23.87 -12.32
C SER A 131 27.61 -25.15 -11.48
N ILE A 132 26.53 -25.51 -10.79
CA ILE A 132 26.47 -26.69 -9.90
C ILE A 132 25.98 -27.94 -10.66
N ALA A 133 25.34 -27.77 -11.81
CA ALA A 133 24.79 -28.85 -12.62
C ALA A 133 25.81 -29.50 -13.60
N PHE A 134 27.10 -29.21 -13.46
CA PHE A 134 28.20 -29.80 -14.26
C PHE A 134 29.15 -30.60 -13.37
#